data_AF-A0A1T1HXS8-F1
#
_entry.id   AF-A0A1T1HXS8-F1
#
_cell.length_a   1.000
_cell.length_b   1.000
_cell.length_c   1.000
_cell.angle_alpha   90.00
_cell.angle_beta   90.00
_cell.angle_gamma   90.00
#
_symmetry.space_group_name_H-M   'P 1'
#
loop_
_entity.id
_entity.type
_entity.pdbx_description
1 polymer ?
#
loop_
_entity_poly.entity_id
_entity_poly.type
_entity_poly.pdbx_seq_one_letter_code
_entity_poly.pdbx_strand_id
1 'polypeptide(L)'
;MDAKTLVANCKKQKDHYLHSLHDDRTQVGQQLQALALTAHQKAQVLAVIDGALTDQLYSLLLGLDGAASIGDEQHDFALYNETGEAISGSGELEAQAYAQLIEAATG
;
A
#
# COMPACT_ATOMS: atom_id res chain seq x y z
N MET A 1 -1.68 16.68 -8.67
CA MET A 1 -1.07 15.50 -8.01
C MET A 1 -0.69 14.55 -9.11
N ASP A 2 0.55 14.08 -9.14
CA ASP A 2 1.07 13.16 -10.15
C ASP A 2 1.17 11.71 -9.61
N ALA A 3 1.51 10.75 -10.47
CA ALA A 3 1.67 9.34 -10.14
C ALA A 3 2.64 9.12 -8.98
N LYS A 4 3.79 9.82 -9.00
CA LYS A 4 4.81 9.75 -7.94
C LYS A 4 4.23 10.17 -6.60
N THR A 5 3.53 11.29 -6.55
CA THR A 5 2.92 11.83 -5.33
C THR A 5 1.80 10.93 -4.84
N LEU A 6 0.98 10.38 -5.75
CA LEU A 6 -0.09 9.44 -5.39
C LEU A 6 0.48 8.19 -4.73
N VAL A 7 1.46 7.51 -5.36
CA VAL A 7 2.11 6.33 -4.80
C VAL A 7 2.79 6.64 -3.46
N ALA A 8 3.48 7.77 -3.35
CA ALA A 8 4.09 8.19 -2.09
C ALA A 8 3.05 8.39 -0.97
N ASN A 9 1.88 8.97 -1.29
CA ASN A 9 0.80 9.13 -0.33
C ASN A 9 0.14 7.80 0.04
N CYS A 10 -0.02 6.88 -0.90
CA CYS A 10 -0.47 5.52 -0.64
C CYS A 10 0.49 4.78 0.31
N LYS A 11 1.79 4.88 0.09
CA LYS A 11 2.82 4.32 0.99
C LYS A 11 2.73 4.94 2.39
N LYS A 12 2.65 6.27 2.49
CA LYS A 12 2.47 6.95 3.79
C LYS A 12 1.20 6.50 4.51
N GLN A 13 0.11 6.31 3.77
CA GLN A 13 -1.13 5.80 4.34
C GLN A 13 -0.99 4.39 4.89
N LYS A 14 -0.29 3.48 4.16
CA LYS A 14 0.08 2.15 4.67
C LYS A 14 0.88 2.26 5.97
N ASP A 15 1.89 3.13 5.99
CA ASP A 15 2.77 3.27 7.15
C ASP A 15 2.01 3.87 8.36
N HIS A 16 1.11 4.82 8.14
CA HIS A 16 0.21 5.32 9.19
C HIS A 16 -0.69 4.22 9.74
N TYR A 17 -1.26 3.38 8.87
CA TYR A 17 -2.07 2.25 9.30
C TYR A 17 -1.26 1.26 10.15
N LEU A 18 -0.05 0.88 9.71
CA LEU A 18 0.84 0.02 10.48
C LEU A 18 1.21 0.59 11.84
N HIS A 19 1.49 1.90 11.92
CA HIS A 19 1.71 2.56 13.21
C HIS A 19 0.47 2.48 14.10
N SER A 20 -0.73 2.63 13.54
CA SER A 20 -1.99 2.53 14.29
C SER A 20 -2.25 1.13 14.88
N LEU A 21 -1.61 0.07 14.38
CA LEU A 21 -1.73 -1.28 14.95
C LEU A 21 -1.11 -1.42 16.35
N HIS A 22 -0.31 -0.44 16.77
CA HIS A 22 0.20 -0.36 18.13
C HIS A 22 -0.82 0.20 19.12
N ASP A 23 -1.87 0.85 18.61
CA ASP A 23 -2.89 1.56 19.35
C ASP A 23 -4.11 0.68 19.64
N ASP A 24 -4.47 0.53 20.91
CA ASP A 24 -5.64 -0.24 21.36
C ASP A 24 -6.98 0.46 21.12
N ARG A 25 -6.98 1.62 20.47
CA ARG A 25 -8.21 2.26 20.01
C ARG A 25 -8.72 1.68 18.69
N THR A 26 -7.89 0.92 17.97
CA THR A 26 -8.31 0.22 16.75
C THR A 26 -8.73 -1.21 17.07
N GLN A 27 -9.70 -1.74 16.31
CA GLN A 27 -10.15 -3.13 16.49
C GLN A 27 -8.98 -4.14 16.33
N VAL A 28 -8.11 -3.92 15.35
CA VAL A 28 -6.95 -4.81 15.11
C VAL A 28 -5.89 -4.63 16.20
N GLY A 29 -5.64 -3.40 16.67
CA GLY A 29 -4.71 -3.15 17.78
C GLY A 29 -5.16 -3.82 19.09
N GLN A 30 -6.47 -3.82 19.38
CA GLN A 30 -7.05 -4.57 20.51
C GLN A 30 -6.83 -6.07 20.36
N GLN A 31 -7.06 -6.61 19.16
CA GLN A 31 -6.81 -8.04 18.88
C GLN A 31 -5.33 -8.39 19.06
N LEU A 32 -4.41 -7.55 18.56
CA LEU A 32 -2.96 -7.76 18.73
C LEU A 32 -2.53 -7.71 20.20
N GLN A 33 -3.10 -6.82 21.01
CA GLN A 33 -2.85 -6.83 22.45
C GLN A 33 -3.41 -8.08 23.13
N ALA A 34 -4.62 -8.51 22.77
CA ALA A 34 -5.26 -9.69 23.35
C ALA A 34 -4.51 -11.00 23.09
N LEU A 35 -3.69 -11.06 22.03
CA LEU A 35 -2.81 -12.21 21.75
C LEU A 35 -1.65 -12.36 22.75
N ALA A 36 -1.39 -11.35 23.61
CA ALA A 36 -0.33 -11.37 24.63
C ALA A 36 1.05 -11.79 24.08
N LEU A 37 1.37 -11.36 22.86
CA LEU A 37 2.61 -11.71 22.17
C LEU A 37 3.83 -11.12 22.89
N THR A 38 4.93 -11.86 22.90
CA THR A 38 6.23 -11.29 23.24
C THR A 38 6.61 -10.18 22.24
N ALA A 39 7.53 -9.29 22.62
CA ALA A 39 8.01 -8.23 21.72
C ALA A 39 8.54 -8.78 20.39
N HIS A 40 9.25 -9.92 20.43
CA HIS A 40 9.76 -10.58 19.22
C HIS A 40 8.63 -11.10 18.33
N GLN A 41 7.65 -11.82 18.89
CA GLN A 41 6.49 -12.30 18.13
C GLN A 41 5.65 -11.16 17.56
N LYS A 42 5.45 -10.08 18.32
CA LYS A 42 4.73 -8.91 17.86
C LYS A 42 5.43 -8.27 16.66
N ALA A 43 6.76 -8.14 16.70
CA ALA A 43 7.53 -7.64 15.57
C ALA A 43 7.39 -8.54 14.33
N GLN A 44 7.40 -9.87 14.49
CA GLN A 44 7.18 -10.81 13.39
C GLN A 44 5.79 -10.69 12.77
N VAL A 45 4.74 -10.58 13.60
CA VAL A 45 3.36 -10.40 13.11
C VAL A 45 3.22 -9.07 12.35
N LEU A 46 3.78 -7.98 12.89
CA LEU A 46 3.74 -6.68 12.22
C LEU A 46 4.50 -6.70 10.89
N ALA A 47 5.63 -7.41 10.80
CA ALA A 47 6.36 -7.59 9.55
C ALA A 47 5.55 -8.38 8.50
N VAL A 48 4.81 -9.41 8.92
CA VAL A 48 3.90 -10.15 8.02
C VAL A 48 2.77 -9.25 7.52
N ILE A 49 2.17 -8.45 8.41
CA ILE A 49 1.12 -7.51 8.02
C ILE A 49 1.66 -6.43 7.06
N ASP A 50 2.86 -5.91 7.31
CA ASP A 50 3.52 -4.94 6.42
C ASP A 50 3.77 -5.53 5.02
N GLY A 51 4.27 -6.77 4.95
CA GLY A 51 4.44 -7.50 3.69
C GLY A 51 3.12 -7.67 2.94
N ALA A 52 2.08 -8.18 3.62
CA ALA A 52 0.76 -8.38 3.01
C ALA A 52 0.12 -7.07 2.50
N LEU A 53 0.27 -5.97 3.25
CA LEU A 53 -0.21 -4.66 2.82
C LEU A 53 0.60 -4.11 1.65
N THR A 54 1.90 -4.36 1.63
CA THR A 54 2.78 -3.96 0.52
C THR A 54 2.40 -4.70 -0.76
N ASP A 55 2.24 -6.02 -0.69
CA ASP A 55 1.81 -6.86 -1.82
C ASP A 55 0.45 -6.39 -2.35
N GLN A 56 -0.53 -6.24 -1.47
CA GLN A 56 -1.88 -5.82 -1.85
C GLN A 56 -1.90 -4.41 -2.46
N LEU A 57 -1.15 -3.47 -1.88
CA LEU A 57 -1.07 -2.11 -2.39
C LEU A 57 -0.38 -2.05 -3.75
N TYR A 58 0.72 -2.79 -3.90
CA TYR A 58 1.45 -2.89 -5.16
C TYR A 58 0.55 -3.47 -6.27
N SER A 59 -0.10 -4.62 -6.02
CA SER A 59 -1.04 -5.22 -6.97
C SER A 59 -2.19 -4.30 -7.35
N LEU A 60 -2.74 -3.54 -6.38
CA LEU A 60 -3.79 -2.57 -6.66
C LEU A 60 -3.30 -1.44 -7.57
N LEU A 61 -2.11 -0.87 -7.30
CA LEU A 61 -1.55 0.21 -8.11
C LEU A 61 -1.25 -0.26 -9.55
N LEU A 62 -0.74 -1.47 -9.72
CA LEU A 62 -0.59 -2.09 -11.04
C LEU A 62 -1.94 -2.31 -11.73
N GLY A 63 -2.96 -2.72 -10.96
CA GLY A 63 -4.31 -2.91 -11.48
C GLY A 63 -4.93 -1.61 -12.00
N LEU A 64 -4.67 -0.49 -11.32
CA LEU A 64 -5.12 0.83 -11.78
C LEU A 64 -4.40 1.27 -13.07
N ASP A 65 -3.14 0.87 -13.25
CA ASP A 65 -2.34 1.15 -14.45
C ASP A 65 -2.62 0.17 -15.62
N GLY A 66 -3.55 -0.77 -15.43
CA GLY A 66 -3.84 -1.84 -16.39
C GLY A 66 -2.74 -2.89 -16.52
N ALA A 67 -1.74 -2.89 -15.65
CA ALA A 67 -0.64 -3.86 -15.63
C ALA A 67 -0.99 -5.17 -14.88
N ALA A 68 -2.08 -5.19 -14.13
CA ALA A 68 -2.60 -6.38 -13.45
C ALA A 68 -4.14 -6.39 -13.42
N SER A 69 -4.74 -7.54 -13.11
CA SER A 69 -6.19 -7.60 -12.86
C SER A 69 -6.55 -7.03 -11.48
N ILE A 70 -7.67 -6.34 -11.39
CA ILE A 70 -8.36 -6.05 -10.13
C ILE A 70 -9.48 -7.09 -9.98
N GLY A 71 -9.25 -8.07 -9.10
CA GLY A 71 -10.10 -9.26 -9.06
C GLY A 71 -9.92 -10.08 -10.34
N ASP A 72 -11.03 -10.35 -11.04
CA ASP A 72 -11.02 -11.18 -12.25
C ASP A 72 -10.97 -10.37 -13.55
N GLU A 73 -10.96 -9.03 -13.47
CA GLU A 73 -10.96 -8.15 -14.64
C GLU A 73 -9.71 -7.28 -14.71
N GLN A 74 -9.22 -7.05 -15.92
CA GLN A 74 -8.08 -6.17 -16.19
C GLN A 74 -8.54 -5.04 -17.12
N HIS A 75 -8.37 -3.81 -16.65
CA HIS A 75 -8.70 -2.59 -17.39
C HIS A 75 -7.62 -1.54 -17.16
N ASP A 76 -7.40 -0.69 -18.15
CA ASP A 76 -6.58 0.52 -18.00
C ASP A 76 -7.46 1.65 -17.46
N PHE A 77 -7.18 2.14 -16.25
CA PHE A 77 -7.97 3.18 -15.59
C PHE A 77 -7.34 4.55 -15.76
N ALA A 78 -8.07 5.47 -16.37
CA ALA A 78 -7.68 6.87 -16.40
C ALA A 78 -7.98 7.55 -15.05
N LEU A 79 -6.95 7.91 -14.30
CA LEU A 79 -7.08 8.64 -13.03
C LEU A 79 -6.97 10.14 -13.26
N TYR A 80 -7.95 10.90 -12.77
CA TYR A 80 -7.97 12.35 -12.82
C TYR A 80 -8.07 12.94 -11.41
N ASN A 81 -7.42 14.07 -11.19
CA ASN A 81 -7.59 14.85 -9.97
C ASN A 81 -8.86 15.72 -10.04
N GLU A 82 -9.13 16.46 -8.96
CA GLU A 82 -10.32 17.31 -8.86
C GLU A 82 -10.33 18.50 -9.84
N THR A 83 -9.18 18.83 -10.45
CA THR A 83 -9.07 19.87 -11.49
C THR A 83 -9.22 19.31 -12.91
N GLY A 84 -9.42 17.99 -13.06
CA GLY A 84 -9.55 17.31 -14.35
C GLY A 84 -8.21 17.02 -15.04
N GLU A 85 -7.09 17.17 -14.35
CA GLU A 85 -5.77 16.80 -14.86
C GLU A 85 -5.52 15.31 -14.61
N ALA A 86 -4.96 14.62 -15.61
CA ALA A 86 -4.55 13.24 -15.45
C ALA A 86 -3.47 13.12 -14.37
N ILE A 87 -3.66 12.19 -13.44
CA ILE A 87 -2.71 11.91 -12.36
C ILE A 87 -1.55 11.06 -12.88
N SER A 88 -1.82 10.17 -13.83
CA SER A 88 -0.84 9.26 -14.41
C SER A 88 -1.09 9.04 -15.90
N GLY A 89 -0.01 8.80 -16.64
CA GLY A 89 -0.03 8.15 -17.94
C GLY A 89 0.24 6.64 -17.83
N SER A 90 0.13 5.93 -18.96
CA SER A 90 0.37 4.48 -19.04
C SER A 90 1.76 4.12 -18.54
N GLY A 91 1.84 3.22 -17.55
CA GLY A 91 3.09 2.69 -17.00
C GLY A 91 3.71 3.56 -15.89
N GLU A 92 3.17 4.76 -15.63
CA GLU A 92 3.74 5.66 -14.63
C GLU A 92 3.43 5.18 -13.20
N LEU A 93 2.24 4.61 -12.97
CA LEU A 93 1.88 4.08 -11.66
C LEU A 93 2.66 2.81 -11.35
N GLU A 94 2.80 1.89 -12.30
CA GLU A 94 3.61 0.68 -12.13
C GLU A 94 5.07 1.04 -11.78
N ALA A 95 5.68 1.93 -12.57
CA ALA A 95 7.07 2.34 -12.35
C ALA A 95 7.28 2.97 -10.97
N GLN A 96 6.36 3.85 -10.54
CA GLN A 96 6.44 4.47 -9.22
C GLN A 96 6.16 3.48 -8.08
N ALA A 97 5.22 2.55 -8.27
CA ALA A 97 4.92 1.49 -7.30
C ALA A 97 6.15 0.61 -7.08
N TYR A 98 6.82 0.18 -8.15
CA TYR A 98 8.02 -0.65 -8.04
C TYR A 98 9.15 0.10 -7.32
N ALA A 99 9.46 1.33 -7.75
CA ALA A 99 10.54 2.12 -7.16
C ALA A 99 10.32 2.38 -5.65
N GLN A 100 9.10 2.68 -5.24
CA GLN A 100 8.82 3.14 -3.88
C GLN A 100 8.44 2.03 -2.89
N LEU A 101 7.84 0.94 -3.37
CA LEU A 101 7.37 -0.17 -2.52
C LEU A 101 8.29 -1.39 -2.54
N ILE A 102 8.97 -1.66 -3.67
CA ILE A 102 9.78 -2.87 -3.86
C ILE A 102 11.27 -2.53 -3.82
N GLU A 103 11.74 -1.67 -4.72
CA GLU A 103 13.17 -1.34 -4.85
C GLU A 103 13.70 -0.67 -3.57
N ALA A 104 12.98 0.35 -3.07
CA ALA A 104 13.36 1.05 -1.85
C ALA A 104 13.35 0.18 -0.57
N ALA A 105 12.74 -1.01 -0.59
CA ALA A 105 12.77 -1.96 0.52
C ALA A 105 13.98 -2.91 0.48
N THR A 106 14.70 -2.95 -0.65
CA THR A 106 15.85 -3.84 -0.89
C THR A 106 17.21 -3.14 -0.79
N GLY A 107 17.22 -1.83 -0.50
CA GLY A 107 18.43 -0.99 -0.37
C GLY A 107 18.79 -0.60 1.06
#